data_AF-A0A397SHU3-F1
#
_entry.id   AF-A0A397SHU3-F1
#
_cell.length_a   1.000
_cell.length_b   1.000
_cell.length_c   1.000
_cell.angle_alpha   90.00
_cell.angle_beta   90.00
_cell.angle_gamma   90.00
#
_symmetry.space_group_name_H-M   'P 1'
#
loop_
_entity.id
_entity.type
_entity.pdbx_description
1 polymer ?
#
loop_
_entity_poly.entity_id
_entity_poly.type
_entity_poly.pdbx_seq_one_letter_code
_entity_poly.pdbx_strand_id
1 'polypeptide(L)'
;MTKPNRVIRIRRAQRRYETMVRNAIVALNEPEGSSRNAIIEYILNKTRLSNNATTTNYLNLAITRSVNKGDLFSNGPDGIIKLMENNPDIKIKKKEIKKMEKLKKSEIVKIEPAQNLPKYGEMIRDAIVGLKELNGSSRNAIKKYILNKYKLPYKAVKTKRFKLAFTKGVDKGIFSKDPNGFIKLVENDLAIKTEQEEI
;
A
#
# COMPACT_ATOMS: atom_id res chain seq x y z
N MET A 1 -44.00 -30.12 -8.20
CA MET A 1 -42.85 -29.33 -7.72
C MET A 1 -41.65 -29.55 -8.65
N THR A 2 -41.39 -28.62 -9.56
CA THR A 2 -40.24 -28.69 -10.47
C THR A 2 -38.95 -28.46 -9.69
N LYS A 3 -38.07 -29.47 -9.66
CA LYS A 3 -36.76 -29.37 -9.00
C LYS A 3 -35.98 -28.21 -9.64
N PRO A 4 -35.44 -27.25 -8.86
CA PRO A 4 -34.72 -26.13 -9.44
C PRO A 4 -33.51 -26.62 -10.24
N ASN A 5 -33.40 -26.11 -11.46
CA ASN A 5 -32.45 -26.55 -12.48
C ASN A 5 -31.00 -26.53 -11.94
N ARG A 6 -30.26 -27.64 -12.10
CA ARG A 6 -28.92 -27.87 -11.50
C ARG A 6 -27.93 -26.74 -11.85
N VAL A 7 -28.04 -26.21 -13.07
CA VAL A 7 -27.24 -25.07 -13.57
C VAL A 7 -27.48 -23.78 -12.76
N ILE A 8 -28.73 -23.52 -12.35
CA ILE A 8 -29.09 -22.32 -11.56
C ILE A 8 -28.52 -22.42 -10.14
N ARG A 9 -28.58 -23.61 -9.52
CA ARG A 9 -27.98 -23.86 -8.19
C ARG A 9 -26.46 -23.68 -8.21
N ILE A 10 -25.77 -24.23 -9.21
CA ILE A 10 -24.32 -24.10 -9.37
C ILE A 10 -23.92 -22.63 -9.60
N ARG A 11 -24.62 -21.91 -10.49
CA ARG A 11 -24.36 -20.48 -10.72
C ARG A 11 -24.58 -19.61 -9.48
N ARG A 12 -25.59 -19.92 -8.64
CA ARG A 12 -25.84 -19.21 -7.36
C ARG A 12 -24.75 -19.48 -6.32
N ALA A 13 -24.28 -20.72 -6.20
CA ALA A 13 -23.18 -21.06 -5.29
C ALA A 13 -21.85 -20.40 -5.71
N GLN A 14 -21.59 -20.29 -7.01
CA GLN A 14 -20.37 -19.65 -7.53
C GLN A 14 -20.31 -18.14 -7.24
N ARG A 15 -21.43 -17.41 -7.38
CA ARG A 15 -21.49 -15.99 -6.98
C ARG A 15 -21.22 -15.78 -5.48
N ARG A 16 -21.51 -16.79 -4.64
CA ARG A 16 -21.23 -16.71 -3.19
C ARG A 16 -19.73 -16.78 -2.89
N TYR A 17 -18.96 -17.62 -3.59
CA TYR A 17 -17.52 -17.70 -3.35
C TYR A 17 -16.77 -16.43 -3.82
N GLU A 18 -17.15 -15.84 -4.95
CA GLU A 18 -16.54 -14.57 -5.40
C GLU A 18 -16.77 -13.42 -4.41
N THR A 19 -17.98 -13.35 -3.83
CA THR A 19 -18.31 -12.33 -2.82
C THR A 19 -17.56 -12.57 -1.51
N MET A 20 -17.42 -13.83 -1.07
CA MET A 20 -16.58 -14.20 0.07
C MET A 20 -15.11 -13.80 -0.14
N VAL A 21 -14.55 -14.04 -1.32
CA VAL A 21 -13.18 -13.66 -1.68
C VAL A 21 -12.98 -12.14 -1.63
N ARG A 22 -13.88 -11.36 -2.24
CA ARG A 22 -13.79 -9.90 -2.18
C ARG A 22 -13.87 -9.39 -0.74
N ASN A 23 -14.81 -9.89 0.04
CA ASN A 23 -14.98 -9.50 1.44
C ASN A 23 -13.75 -9.87 2.30
N ALA A 24 -13.14 -11.03 2.05
CA ALA A 24 -11.94 -11.46 2.74
C ALA A 24 -10.76 -10.51 2.48
N ILE A 25 -10.50 -10.13 1.23
CA ILE A 25 -9.42 -9.20 0.89
C ILE A 25 -9.64 -7.82 1.56
N VAL A 26 -10.88 -7.33 1.57
CA VAL A 26 -11.21 -6.07 2.27
C VAL A 26 -10.99 -6.20 3.78
N ALA A 27 -11.36 -7.33 4.38
CA ALA A 27 -11.24 -7.54 5.81
C ALA A 27 -9.79 -7.72 6.26
N LEU A 28 -8.96 -8.41 5.48
CA LEU A 28 -7.54 -8.59 5.77
C LEU A 28 -6.76 -7.28 5.61
N ASN A 29 -7.20 -6.39 4.70
CA ASN A 29 -6.68 -5.02 4.55
C ASN A 29 -5.14 -4.94 4.46
N GLU A 30 -4.53 -5.93 3.82
CA GLU A 30 -3.09 -5.99 3.63
C GLU A 30 -2.67 -4.98 2.54
N PRO A 31 -1.63 -4.14 2.78
CA PRO A 31 -1.28 -3.03 1.90
C PRO A 31 -0.79 -3.49 0.51
N GLU A 32 -0.30 -4.72 0.41
CA GLU A 32 0.13 -5.34 -0.83
C GLU A 32 -0.83 -6.47 -1.25
N GLY A 33 -2.07 -6.48 -0.77
CA GLY A 33 -3.00 -7.59 -0.99
C GLY A 33 -2.69 -8.80 -0.12
N SER A 34 -3.55 -9.81 -0.17
CA SER A 34 -3.47 -10.98 0.69
C SER A 34 -3.04 -12.21 -0.09
N SER A 35 -2.31 -13.11 0.55
CA SER A 35 -1.97 -14.39 -0.06
C SER A 35 -3.23 -15.23 -0.29
N ARG A 36 -3.17 -16.12 -1.28
CA ARG A 36 -4.27 -17.02 -1.61
C ARG A 36 -4.71 -17.88 -0.42
N ASN A 37 -3.74 -18.40 0.31
CA ASN A 37 -4.00 -19.22 1.50
C ASN A 37 -4.62 -18.38 2.63
N ALA A 38 -4.14 -17.16 2.88
CA ALA A 38 -4.73 -16.28 3.89
C ALA A 38 -6.20 -15.96 3.59
N ILE A 39 -6.53 -15.71 2.32
CA ILE A 39 -7.92 -15.50 1.89
C ILE A 39 -8.77 -16.75 2.14
N ILE A 40 -8.27 -17.93 1.78
CA ILE A 40 -8.99 -19.20 1.96
C ILE A 40 -9.21 -19.49 3.44
N GLU A 41 -8.15 -19.42 4.25
CA GLU A 41 -8.24 -19.65 5.70
C GLU A 41 -9.19 -18.67 6.37
N TYR A 42 -9.11 -17.38 6.03
CA TYR A 42 -10.03 -16.37 6.55
C TYR A 42 -11.49 -16.73 6.21
N ILE A 43 -11.77 -17.14 4.97
CA ILE A 43 -13.12 -17.51 4.56
C ILE A 43 -13.59 -18.76 5.31
N LEU A 44 -12.77 -19.81 5.37
CA LEU A 44 -13.09 -21.05 6.08
C LEU A 44 -13.43 -20.77 7.55
N ASN A 45 -12.60 -19.98 8.24
CA ASN A 45 -12.79 -19.61 9.64
C ASN A 45 -14.03 -18.72 9.85
N LYS A 46 -14.22 -17.70 9.00
CA LYS A 46 -15.30 -16.72 9.17
C LYS A 46 -16.67 -17.30 8.85
N THR A 47 -16.75 -18.17 7.84
CA THR A 47 -18.03 -18.72 7.34
C THR A 47 -18.33 -20.12 7.86
N ARG A 48 -17.40 -20.72 8.64
CA ARG A 48 -17.49 -22.09 9.15
C ARG A 48 -17.68 -23.11 8.03
N LEU A 49 -17.05 -22.87 6.89
CA LEU A 49 -17.03 -23.82 5.78
C LEU A 49 -16.12 -25.00 6.11
N SER A 50 -16.40 -26.16 5.52
CA SER A 50 -15.55 -27.34 5.70
C SER A 50 -14.21 -27.15 4.99
N ASN A 51 -13.12 -27.44 5.71
CA ASN A 51 -11.77 -27.44 5.15
C ASN A 51 -11.56 -28.72 4.34
N ASN A 52 -12.00 -28.72 3.08
CA ASN A 52 -11.86 -29.85 2.16
C ASN A 52 -11.45 -29.40 0.76
N ALA A 53 -10.91 -30.34 -0.02
CA ALA A 53 -10.39 -30.06 -1.36
C ALA A 53 -11.46 -29.45 -2.29
N THR A 54 -12.73 -29.85 -2.16
CA THR A 54 -13.82 -29.32 -3.00
C THR A 54 -14.08 -27.84 -2.73
N THR A 55 -14.17 -27.43 -1.46
CA THR A 55 -14.36 -26.02 -1.06
C THR A 55 -13.17 -25.18 -1.49
N THR A 56 -11.95 -25.68 -1.27
CA THR A 56 -10.70 -25.04 -1.71
C THR A 56 -10.68 -24.86 -3.23
N ASN A 57 -11.08 -25.87 -3.99
CA ASN A 57 -11.18 -25.80 -5.45
C ASN A 57 -12.20 -24.76 -5.91
N TYR A 58 -13.35 -24.64 -5.24
CA TYR A 58 -14.35 -23.61 -5.57
C TYR A 58 -13.86 -22.19 -5.26
N LEU A 59 -13.17 -21.99 -4.13
CA LEU A 59 -12.54 -20.71 -3.80
C LEU A 59 -11.44 -20.36 -4.81
N ASN A 60 -10.62 -21.35 -5.17
CA ASN A 60 -9.59 -21.18 -6.17
C ASN A 60 -10.17 -20.77 -7.54
N LEU A 61 -11.21 -21.46 -7.97
CA LEU A 61 -11.89 -21.14 -9.22
C LEU A 61 -12.52 -19.74 -9.19
N ALA A 62 -13.08 -19.33 -8.06
CA ALA A 62 -13.65 -17.99 -7.89
C ALA A 62 -12.58 -16.89 -8.00
N ILE A 63 -11.40 -17.11 -7.43
CA ILE A 63 -10.26 -16.20 -7.56
C ILE A 63 -9.83 -16.11 -9.02
N THR A 64 -9.58 -17.24 -9.69
CA THR A 64 -9.12 -17.27 -11.09
C THR A 64 -10.12 -16.56 -12.03
N ARG A 65 -11.42 -16.76 -11.82
CA ARG A 65 -12.47 -16.07 -12.59
C ARG A 65 -12.49 -14.58 -12.32
N SER A 66 -12.36 -14.18 -11.07
CA SER A 66 -12.34 -12.76 -10.69
C SER A 66 -11.09 -12.06 -11.25
N VAL A 67 -9.97 -12.78 -11.37
CA VAL A 67 -8.76 -12.31 -12.07
C VAL A 67 -9.02 -12.17 -13.56
N ASN A 68 -9.56 -13.19 -14.22
CA ASN A 68 -9.86 -13.15 -15.65
C ASN A 68 -10.91 -12.07 -16.00
N LYS A 69 -11.82 -11.78 -15.08
CA LYS A 69 -12.81 -10.70 -15.21
C LYS A 69 -12.21 -9.31 -15.05
N GLY A 70 -11.00 -9.19 -14.47
CA GLY A 70 -10.36 -7.92 -14.14
C GLY A 70 -10.83 -7.30 -12.82
N ASP A 71 -11.53 -8.06 -11.98
CA ASP A 71 -11.97 -7.62 -10.64
C ASP A 71 -10.80 -7.70 -9.63
N LEU A 72 -9.92 -8.68 -9.83
CA LEU A 72 -8.76 -8.95 -8.99
C LEU A 72 -7.49 -8.97 -9.85
N PHE A 73 -6.36 -8.66 -9.22
CA PHE A 73 -5.03 -8.84 -9.77
C PHE A 73 -4.31 -9.96 -9.00
N SER A 74 -3.58 -10.83 -9.71
CA SER A 74 -2.78 -11.91 -9.11
C SER A 74 -1.38 -11.97 -9.72
N ASN A 75 -0.36 -12.16 -8.90
CA ASN A 75 1.05 -12.34 -9.32
C ASN A 75 1.39 -13.79 -9.73
N GLY A 76 0.41 -14.57 -10.21
CA GLY A 76 0.57 -15.98 -10.54
C GLY A 76 -0.28 -16.92 -9.68
N PRO A 77 -0.03 -18.25 -9.75
CA PRO A 77 -0.83 -19.28 -9.06
C PRO A 77 -0.77 -19.17 -7.54
N ASP A 78 0.45 -19.01 -7.00
CA ASP A 78 0.73 -18.83 -5.56
C ASP A 78 0.97 -17.36 -5.20
N GLY A 79 0.55 -16.47 -6.09
CA GLY A 79 0.79 -15.04 -5.97
C GLY A 79 -0.10 -14.34 -4.94
N ILE A 80 0.29 -13.12 -4.63
CA ILE A 80 -0.53 -12.21 -3.83
C ILE A 80 -1.71 -11.73 -4.66
N ILE A 81 -2.90 -11.70 -4.05
CA ILE A 81 -4.15 -11.29 -4.68
C ILE A 81 -4.55 -9.91 -4.16
N LYS A 82 -4.79 -8.98 -5.10
CA LYS A 82 -5.18 -7.59 -4.84
C LYS A 82 -6.54 -7.28 -5.48
N LEU A 83 -7.32 -6.42 -4.86
CA LEU A 83 -8.49 -5.83 -5.49
C LEU A 83 -8.05 -4.81 -6.55
N MET A 84 -8.64 -4.86 -7.75
CA MET A 84 -8.46 -3.82 -8.75
C MET A 84 -9.50 -2.70 -8.58
N GLU A 85 -9.07 -1.44 -8.70
CA GLU A 85 -9.93 -0.26 -8.50
C GLU A 85 -10.93 0.00 -9.66
N ASN A 86 -10.96 -0.85 -10.68
CA ASN A 86 -11.74 -0.64 -11.90
C ASN A 86 -13.17 -1.20 -11.87
N ASN A 87 -13.70 -1.54 -10.69
CA ASN A 87 -15.08 -2.04 -10.56
C ASN A 87 -16.09 -0.93 -10.24
N PRO A 88 -17.16 -0.74 -11.05
CA PRO A 88 -18.14 0.33 -10.87
C PRO A 88 -18.92 0.26 -9.55
N ASP A 89 -19.11 -0.94 -8.98
CA ASP A 89 -19.82 -1.15 -7.71
C ASP A 89 -19.04 -0.66 -6.47
N ILE A 90 -17.72 -0.45 -6.59
CA ILE A 90 -16.86 0.04 -5.50
C ILE A 90 -16.89 1.57 -5.41
N LYS A 91 -17.17 2.28 -6.52
CA LYS A 91 -17.27 3.76 -6.49
C LYS A 91 -18.40 4.26 -5.58
N ILE A 92 -19.44 3.46 -5.38
CA ILE A 92 -20.60 3.83 -4.54
C ILE A 92 -20.31 3.55 -3.06
N LYS A 93 -19.76 2.37 -2.69
CA LYS A 93 -19.42 2.05 -1.28
C LYS A 93 -18.19 2.80 -0.73
N LYS A 94 -17.21 3.18 -1.56
CA LYS A 94 -16.06 4.02 -1.12
C LYS A 94 -16.50 5.47 -0.80
N LYS A 95 -17.65 5.93 -1.32
CA LYS A 95 -18.25 7.24 -0.98
C LYS A 95 -19.03 7.19 0.34
N GLU A 96 -19.70 6.07 0.66
CA GLU A 96 -20.44 5.91 1.92
C GLU A 96 -19.56 5.57 3.12
N ILE A 97 -18.53 4.73 2.96
CA ILE A 97 -17.60 4.39 4.07
C ILE A 97 -16.77 5.61 4.48
N LYS A 98 -16.41 6.48 3.51
CA LYS A 98 -15.72 7.76 3.78
C LYS A 98 -16.61 8.80 4.48
N LYS A 99 -17.94 8.61 4.43
CA LYS A 99 -18.93 9.45 5.13
C LYS A 99 -19.22 8.94 6.55
N MET A 100 -19.12 7.63 6.79
CA MET A 100 -19.29 7.03 8.12
C MET A 100 -18.00 6.96 8.98
N GLU A 101 -16.80 6.89 8.39
CA GLU A 101 -15.53 7.01 9.13
C GLU A 101 -15.26 8.44 9.65
N LYS A 102 -16.01 9.44 9.19
CA LYS A 102 -15.92 10.82 9.68
C LYS A 102 -16.66 11.08 11.00
N LEU A 103 -17.41 10.12 11.54
CA LEU A 103 -18.22 10.30 12.77
C LEU A 103 -17.82 9.38 13.95
N LYS A 104 -16.78 8.54 13.84
CA LYS A 104 -16.32 7.66 14.93
C LYS A 104 -14.81 7.73 15.21
N LYS A 105 -14.22 8.91 15.07
CA LYS A 105 -12.86 9.24 15.56
C LYS A 105 -12.79 10.63 16.17
N SER A 106 -13.91 11.11 16.70
CA SER A 106 -13.97 12.17 17.69
C SER A 106 -13.86 11.51 19.06
N GLU A 107 -12.91 11.96 19.87
CA GLU A 107 -12.42 11.41 21.15
C GLU A 107 -11.46 10.21 20.96
N ILE A 108 -10.16 10.22 21.26
CA ILE A 108 -9.19 11.05 21.98
C ILE A 108 -7.84 10.69 21.29
N VAL A 109 -7.01 11.58 20.74
CA VAL A 109 -6.20 12.62 21.38
C VAL A 109 -6.04 13.77 20.37
N LYS A 110 -6.36 14.99 20.80
CA LYS A 110 -5.85 16.23 20.19
C LYS A 110 -4.32 16.15 20.19
N ILE A 111 -3.72 15.84 19.05
CA ILE A 111 -2.33 16.19 18.81
C ILE A 111 -2.37 17.59 18.21
N GLU A 112 -1.65 18.46 18.89
CA GLU A 112 -1.42 19.88 18.66
C GLU A 112 -1.21 20.26 17.18
N PRO A 113 -1.56 21.50 16.80
CA PRO A 113 -1.52 21.95 15.42
C PRO A 113 -0.08 21.89 14.88
N ALA A 114 0.06 21.34 13.67
CA ALA A 114 1.22 21.48 12.80
C ALA A 114 2.58 21.34 13.50
N GLN A 115 2.99 20.10 13.81
CA GLN A 115 4.43 19.83 13.85
C GLN A 115 5.00 20.27 12.50
N ASN A 116 5.87 21.29 12.52
CA ASN A 116 6.58 21.81 11.36
C ASN A 116 7.45 20.70 10.77
N LEU A 117 6.83 19.83 9.98
CA LEU A 117 7.52 18.77 9.27
C LEU A 117 8.38 19.43 8.19
N PRO A 118 9.70 19.16 8.18
CA PRO A 118 10.58 19.72 7.18
C PRO A 118 10.19 19.25 5.78
N LYS A 119 10.67 19.94 4.75
CA LYS A 119 10.42 19.52 3.36
C LYS A 119 11.05 18.16 3.11
N TYR A 120 10.50 17.38 2.18
CA TYR A 120 11.07 16.06 1.84
C TYR A 120 12.55 16.13 1.43
N GLY A 121 12.99 17.22 0.79
CA GLY A 121 14.40 17.43 0.48
C GLY A 121 15.29 17.53 1.73
N GLU A 122 14.84 18.27 2.75
CA GLU A 122 15.56 18.40 4.03
C GLU A 122 15.58 17.06 4.79
N MET A 123 14.46 16.32 4.82
CA MET A 123 14.42 14.99 5.41
C MET A 123 15.39 14.01 4.74
N ILE A 124 15.54 14.10 3.41
CA ILE A 124 16.49 13.27 2.64
C ILE A 124 17.94 13.68 2.97
N ARG A 125 18.23 14.99 3.03
CA ARG A 125 19.55 15.51 3.41
C ARG A 125 19.96 15.01 4.79
N ASP A 126 19.06 15.19 5.76
CA ASP A 126 19.21 14.74 7.13
C ASP A 126 19.41 13.22 7.24
N ALA A 127 18.71 12.43 6.42
CA ALA A 127 18.91 10.99 6.37
C ALA A 127 20.29 10.57 5.86
N ILE A 128 20.80 11.23 4.81
CA ILE A 128 22.13 10.93 4.26
C ILE A 128 23.21 11.27 5.31
N VAL A 129 23.09 12.43 5.96
CA VAL A 129 24.00 12.87 7.03
C VAL A 129 23.91 11.96 8.26
N GLY A 130 22.70 11.51 8.62
CA GLY A 130 22.47 10.64 9.76
C GLY A 130 22.96 9.21 9.59
N LEU A 131 22.93 8.67 8.36
CA LEU A 131 23.37 7.31 8.06
C LEU A 131 24.89 7.18 7.88
N LYS A 132 25.58 8.26 7.48
CA LYS A 132 27.06 8.33 7.33
C LYS A 132 27.66 7.17 6.52
N GLU A 133 26.97 6.74 5.46
CA GLU A 133 27.45 5.68 4.56
C GLU A 133 28.51 6.26 3.59
N LEU A 134 29.67 5.61 3.47
CA LEU A 134 30.82 6.06 2.66
C LEU A 134 30.43 6.33 1.19
N ASN A 135 29.62 5.44 0.61
CA ASN A 135 29.14 5.53 -0.76
C ASN A 135 27.76 6.20 -0.85
N GLY A 136 27.38 7.01 0.15
CA GLY A 136 26.03 7.55 0.26
C GLY A 136 25.00 6.46 0.57
N SER A 137 23.74 6.89 0.70
CA SER A 137 22.68 6.04 1.23
C SER A 137 21.75 5.50 0.17
N SER A 138 21.38 4.23 0.30
CA SER A 138 20.37 3.64 -0.58
C SER A 138 18.99 4.27 -0.33
N ARG A 139 18.14 4.31 -1.37
CA ARG A 139 16.76 4.82 -1.23
C ARG A 139 15.96 4.09 -0.15
N ASN A 140 16.24 2.81 0.09
CA ASN A 140 15.54 2.04 1.11
C ASN A 140 16.04 2.40 2.52
N ALA A 141 17.34 2.65 2.69
CA ALA A 141 17.89 3.14 3.96
C ALA A 141 17.33 4.53 4.31
N ILE A 142 17.31 5.45 3.34
CA ILE A 142 16.74 6.80 3.50
C ILE A 142 15.27 6.74 3.94
N LYS A 143 14.46 5.89 3.30
CA LYS A 143 13.05 5.70 3.69
C LYS A 143 12.92 5.20 5.13
N LYS A 144 13.69 4.18 5.52
CA LYS A 144 13.67 3.63 6.87
C LYS A 144 14.04 4.68 7.91
N TYR A 145 15.10 5.43 7.65
CA TYR A 145 15.55 6.51 8.54
C TYR A 145 14.46 7.56 8.74
N ILE A 146 13.86 8.06 7.65
CA ILE A 146 12.83 9.10 7.70
C ILE A 146 11.58 8.63 8.44
N LEU A 147 11.15 7.39 8.21
CA LEU A 147 10.00 6.81 8.93
C LEU A 147 10.26 6.74 10.44
N ASN A 148 11.45 6.33 10.83
CA ASN A 148 11.81 6.16 12.24
C ASN A 148 12.02 7.51 12.94
N LYS A 149 12.73 8.46 12.30
CA LYS A 149 13.05 9.76 12.90
C LYS A 149 11.84 10.69 12.98
N TYR A 150 11.06 10.80 11.90
CA TYR A 150 9.92 11.72 11.82
C TYR A 150 8.58 11.06 12.18
N LYS A 151 8.60 9.79 12.62
CA LYS A 151 7.40 9.00 13.00
C LYS A 151 6.29 9.06 11.95
N LEU A 152 6.68 9.05 10.68
CA LEU A 152 5.76 9.18 9.55
C LEU A 152 5.05 7.86 9.24
N PRO A 153 3.79 7.89 8.75
CA PRO A 153 3.14 6.69 8.26
C PRO A 153 3.87 6.17 7.03
N TYR A 154 3.94 4.84 6.87
CA TYR A 154 4.62 4.17 5.75
C TYR A 154 4.19 4.67 4.36
N LYS A 155 2.93 5.13 4.23
CA LYS A 155 2.39 5.69 2.99
C LYS A 155 3.07 7.00 2.57
N ALA A 156 3.61 7.79 3.51
CA ALA A 156 4.23 9.09 3.23
C ALA A 156 5.45 8.97 2.30
N VAL A 157 6.31 7.98 2.56
CA VAL A 157 7.53 7.75 1.77
C VAL A 157 7.29 6.96 0.46
N LYS A 158 6.06 6.49 0.23
CA LYS A 158 5.64 5.88 -1.05
C LYS A 158 5.04 6.90 -2.04
N THR A 159 4.83 8.14 -1.62
CA THR A 159 4.18 9.17 -2.45
C THR A 159 5.01 9.60 -3.66
N LYS A 160 4.33 10.07 -4.71
CA LYS A 160 4.98 10.71 -5.87
C LYS A 160 5.82 11.94 -5.46
N ARG A 161 5.35 12.70 -4.47
CA ARG A 161 6.04 13.89 -3.93
C ARG A 161 7.39 13.52 -3.32
N PHE A 162 7.45 12.42 -2.57
CA PHE A 162 8.71 11.91 -2.02
C PHE A 162 9.70 11.48 -3.12
N LYS A 163 9.21 10.76 -4.15
CA LYS A 163 10.06 10.38 -5.31
C LYS A 163 10.61 11.60 -6.05
N LEU A 164 9.76 12.61 -6.25
CA LEU A 164 10.11 13.86 -6.93
C LEU A 164 11.15 14.67 -6.14
N ALA A 165 11.20 14.55 -4.82
CA ALA A 165 12.20 15.24 -4.01
C ALA A 165 13.62 14.78 -4.34
N PHE A 166 13.81 13.49 -4.67
CA PHE A 166 15.11 13.00 -5.13
C PHE A 166 15.48 13.56 -6.50
N THR A 167 14.58 13.54 -7.47
CA THR A 167 14.89 14.06 -8.82
C THR A 167 15.16 15.55 -8.74
N LYS A 168 14.32 16.33 -8.05
CA LYS A 168 14.55 17.77 -7.85
C LYS A 168 15.83 18.08 -7.11
N GLY A 169 16.22 17.26 -6.13
CA GLY A 169 17.48 17.46 -5.43
C GLY A 169 18.68 17.13 -6.30
N VAL A 170 18.56 16.16 -7.22
CA VAL A 170 19.59 15.88 -8.24
C VAL A 170 19.67 17.01 -9.26
N ASP A 171 18.52 17.47 -9.78
CA ASP A 171 18.46 18.56 -10.77
C ASP A 171 19.04 19.87 -10.21
N LYS A 172 18.87 20.11 -8.89
CA LYS A 172 19.43 21.26 -8.18
C LYS A 172 20.90 21.09 -7.79
N GLY A 173 21.51 19.94 -8.06
CA GLY A 173 22.88 19.64 -7.64
C GLY A 173 23.06 19.49 -6.12
N ILE A 174 21.97 19.31 -5.36
CA ILE A 174 21.99 19.06 -3.90
C ILE A 174 22.35 17.59 -3.62
N PHE A 175 21.87 16.68 -4.46
CA PHE A 175 22.15 15.25 -4.36
C PHE A 175 22.84 14.76 -5.63
N SER A 176 23.75 13.82 -5.48
CA SER A 176 24.28 13.05 -6.61
C SER A 176 23.74 11.63 -6.56
N LYS A 177 23.39 11.09 -7.73
CA LYS A 177 22.95 9.71 -7.88
C LYS A 177 24.07 8.91 -8.51
N ASP A 178 24.59 7.94 -7.76
CA ASP A 178 25.61 7.03 -8.27
C ASP A 178 25.02 6.08 -9.33
N PRO A 179 25.84 5.51 -10.22
CA PRO A 179 25.42 4.46 -11.16
C PRO A 179 24.74 3.28 -10.45
N ASN A 180 25.19 2.93 -9.24
CA ASN A 180 24.65 1.87 -8.40
C ASN A 180 23.33 2.25 -7.68
N GLY A 181 22.84 3.48 -7.86
CA GLY A 181 21.57 3.94 -7.30
C GLY A 181 21.64 4.45 -5.86
N PHE A 182 22.83 4.57 -5.29
CA PHE A 182 23.06 5.28 -4.03
C PHE A 182 22.93 6.79 -4.22
N ILE A 183 22.56 7.48 -3.13
CA ILE A 183 22.32 8.91 -3.13
C ILE A 183 23.26 9.54 -2.13
N LYS A 184 24.09 10.46 -2.63
CA LYS A 184 25.09 11.20 -1.86
C LYS A 184 24.70 12.67 -1.79
N LEU A 185 25.18 13.35 -0.75
CA LEU A 185 25.21 14.81 -0.77
C LEU A 185 26.29 15.28 -1.74
N VAL A 186 26.05 16.38 -2.43
CA VAL A 186 27.09 17.09 -3.18
C VAL A 186 27.66 18.17 -2.26
N GLU A 187 28.99 18.23 -2.13
CA GLU A 187 29.70 19.14 -1.20
C GLU A 187 29.48 20.63 -1.48
N ASN A 188 28.90 21.00 -2.64
CA ASN A 188 28.54 22.39 -2.96
C ASN A 188 27.50 23.00 -1.98
N ASP A 189 26.83 22.19 -1.16
CA ASP A 189 25.93 22.64 -0.09
C ASP A 189 26.67 23.12 1.19
N LEU A 190 27.96 22.82 1.35
CA LEU A 190 28.75 23.35 2.46
C LEU A 190 29.07 24.85 2.29
N ALA A 191 29.08 25.34 1.04
CA ALA A 191 29.40 26.73 0.72
C ALA A 191 28.18 27.66 0.69
N ILE A 192 26.97 27.15 0.41
CA ILE A 192 25.78 28.00 0.19
C ILE A 192 25.13 28.47 1.53
N LYS A 193 25.50 27.87 2.66
CA LYS A 193 25.02 28.33 3.98
C LYS A 193 25.80 29.51 4.56
N THR A 194 26.95 29.85 3.99
CA THR A 194 27.81 30.94 4.52
C THR A 194 27.38 32.33 4.04
N GLU A 195 26.49 32.44 3.05
CA GLU A 195 26.10 33.73 2.45
C GLU A 195 24.68 34.21 2.85
N GLN A 196 24.02 33.56 3.82
CA GLN A 196 22.67 33.96 4.27
C GLN A 196 22.58 34.41 5.74
N GLU A 197 23.71 34.61 6.41
CA GLU A 197 23.77 35.21 7.76
C GLU A 197 24.47 36.58 7.83
N GLU A 198 24.97 37.12 6.71
CA GLU A 198 25.37 38.53 6.60
C GLU A 198 24.52 39.21 5.52
N ILE A 199 23.48 39.92 5.95
CA ILE A 199 22.94 41.22 5.47
C ILE A 199 21.73 41.57 6.34
#